data_AF-A4S5Y8-F1
#
_entry.id   AF-A4S5Y8-F1
#
_cell.length_a   1.000
_cell.length_b   1.000
_cell.length_c   1.000
_cell.angle_alpha   90.00
_cell.angle_beta   90.00
_cell.angle_gamma   90.00
#
_symmetry.space_group_name_H-M   'P 1'
#
loop_
_entity.id
_entity.type
_entity.pdbx_description
1 polymer ?
#
loop_
_entity_poly.entity_id
_entity_poly.type
_entity_poly.pdbx_seq_one_letter_code
_entity_poly.pdbx_strand_id
1 'polypeptide(L)'
;MSSRLLLCAVLFAFVPRSRAVDVVRANDRAPSNPIFPNGLDVFGRDARCRACHALVNALNENLIPSIAAERAKPASRATYGALDALIEAALAPACRLSATWRDATTRKACERLMETREDDVAAAYHRWIKRGGGSARDGGGTRGDGSRVTVAEARSGAYDPVGWNWNYEVCGRATGACREQLAMHELAEFDDDGAGDGEARKYRSEQRPADGETVDGMLKVTAGTFHEAVVRRDADVVAYVGFPKLDKWGHFYAAAALGSVREMFASNETAREGFEIAFVDGTHNDVPPPYGSDAQAPTVAMFAAGNKNWPRYMTDMNDGKLTAFEVLQFIMRTSAKPSTVQHAHWLTQSLSQNALHRRIWDDDEL
;
A
#
# COMPACT_ATOMS: atom_id res chain seq x y z
N MET A 1 -7.17 -74.30 -37.51
CA MET A 1 -8.30 -73.35 -37.48
C MET A 1 -8.15 -72.47 -36.26
N SER A 2 -8.22 -71.16 -36.48
CA SER A 2 -8.08 -70.06 -35.51
C SER A 2 -9.06 -70.16 -34.34
N SER A 3 -8.64 -69.78 -33.12
CA SER A 3 -8.96 -68.45 -32.57
C SER A 3 -8.41 -68.27 -31.15
N ARG A 4 -7.97 -67.03 -30.92
CA ARG A 4 -7.30 -66.48 -29.74
C ARG A 4 -8.27 -66.27 -28.57
N LEU A 5 -7.79 -66.38 -27.32
CA LEU A 5 -8.23 -65.58 -26.16
C LEU A 5 -7.27 -65.87 -24.99
N LEU A 6 -6.15 -65.16 -24.92
CA LEU A 6 -5.88 -63.98 -24.09
C LEU A 6 -5.81 -64.25 -22.58
N LEU A 7 -4.55 -64.36 -22.15
CA LEU A 7 -4.02 -64.12 -20.80
C LEU A 7 -4.45 -62.73 -20.30
N CYS A 8 -4.95 -62.63 -19.06
CA CYS A 8 -4.91 -61.38 -18.30
C CYS A 8 -4.52 -61.69 -16.85
N ALA A 9 -3.22 -61.61 -16.58
CA ALA A 9 -2.66 -61.57 -15.24
C ALA A 9 -2.97 -60.19 -14.62
N VAL A 10 -3.73 -60.17 -13.53
CA VAL A 10 -3.93 -58.96 -12.72
C VAL A 10 -2.73 -58.81 -11.80
N LEU A 11 -1.70 -58.10 -12.28
CA LEU A 11 -0.67 -57.52 -11.43
C LEU A 11 -1.28 -56.28 -10.75
N PHE A 12 -1.57 -56.40 -9.45
CA PHE A 12 -1.85 -55.25 -8.59
C PHE A 12 -0.56 -54.44 -8.45
N ALA A 13 -0.37 -53.46 -9.34
CA ALA A 13 0.62 -52.41 -9.16
C ALA A 13 0.17 -51.55 -7.97
N PHE A 14 0.92 -51.62 -6.86
CA PHE A 14 0.94 -50.59 -5.84
C PHE A 14 1.44 -49.29 -6.48
N VAL A 15 0.51 -48.49 -6.98
CA VAL A 15 0.80 -47.11 -7.37
C VAL A 15 0.81 -46.29 -6.09
N PRO A 16 1.96 -45.73 -5.63
CA PRO A 16 1.93 -44.72 -4.60
C PRO A 16 1.07 -43.58 -5.11
N ARG A 17 0.06 -43.18 -4.34
CA ARG A 17 -0.66 -41.91 -4.56
C ARG A 17 0.33 -40.78 -4.29
N SER A 18 1.20 -40.50 -5.25
CA SER A 18 1.81 -39.18 -5.40
C SER A 18 0.63 -38.22 -5.51
N ARG A 19 0.41 -37.45 -4.44
CA ARG A 19 -0.43 -36.24 -4.51
C ARG A 19 0.18 -35.42 -5.64
N ALA A 20 -0.50 -35.39 -6.77
CA ALA A 20 -0.19 -34.44 -7.83
C ALA A 20 -0.28 -33.06 -7.17
N VAL A 21 0.89 -32.49 -6.89
CA VAL A 21 1.02 -31.08 -6.60
C VAL A 21 0.50 -30.41 -7.86
N ASP A 22 -0.70 -29.83 -7.78
CA ASP A 22 -1.16 -28.94 -8.85
C ASP A 22 -0.08 -27.88 -9.00
N VAL A 23 0.67 -27.98 -10.10
CA VAL A 23 1.61 -26.96 -10.50
C VAL A 23 0.76 -25.76 -10.86
N VAL A 24 0.57 -24.88 -9.88
CA VAL A 24 -0.04 -23.58 -10.05
C VAL A 24 0.64 -22.93 -11.24
N ARG A 25 -0.13 -22.66 -12.31
CA ARG A 25 0.34 -21.76 -13.38
C ARG A 25 0.46 -20.39 -12.74
N ALA A 26 1.67 -20.05 -12.32
CA ALA A 26 2.04 -18.72 -11.88
C ALA A 26 1.60 -17.72 -12.95
N ASN A 27 0.94 -16.66 -12.52
CA ASN A 27 0.48 -15.61 -13.41
C ASN A 27 1.72 -14.99 -14.10
N ASP A 28 1.92 -15.27 -15.40
CA ASP A 28 3.12 -14.94 -16.18
C ASP A 28 3.39 -13.43 -16.36
N ARG A 29 2.56 -12.57 -15.75
CA ARG A 29 2.51 -11.12 -15.93
C ARG A 29 2.43 -10.31 -14.63
N ALA A 30 2.71 -10.87 -13.45
CA ALA A 30 2.81 -10.02 -12.26
C ALA A 30 4.04 -9.11 -12.41
N PRO A 31 3.87 -7.78 -12.56
CA PRO A 31 4.99 -6.86 -12.68
C PRO A 31 5.78 -6.87 -11.38
N SER A 32 7.10 -6.80 -11.48
CA SER A 32 7.95 -6.58 -10.30
C SER A 32 8.01 -5.09 -10.01
N ASN A 33 7.60 -4.68 -8.81
CA ASN A 33 7.74 -3.29 -8.34
C ASN A 33 9.12 -2.72 -8.70
N PRO A 34 9.21 -1.54 -9.33
CA PRO A 34 10.49 -0.95 -9.69
C PRO A 34 11.32 -0.68 -8.43
N ILE A 35 12.58 -1.11 -8.45
CA ILE A 35 13.54 -0.93 -7.36
C ILE A 35 14.41 0.28 -7.69
N PHE A 36 14.43 1.27 -6.81
CA PHE A 36 15.24 2.47 -6.94
C PHE A 36 16.73 2.19 -6.64
N PRO A 37 17.66 3.08 -7.05
CA PRO A 37 19.10 2.90 -6.78
C PRO A 37 19.46 2.74 -5.29
N ASN A 38 18.60 3.18 -4.37
CA ASN A 38 18.78 3.00 -2.93
C ASN A 38 18.34 1.60 -2.43
N GLY A 39 17.92 0.70 -3.32
CA GLY A 39 17.49 -0.67 -3.00
C GLY A 39 16.06 -0.79 -2.46
N LEU A 40 15.34 0.32 -2.33
CA LEU A 40 13.94 0.38 -1.91
C LEU A 40 13.01 0.31 -3.11
N ASP A 41 11.79 -0.20 -2.91
CA ASP A 41 10.73 -0.13 -3.91
C ASP A 41 9.81 1.09 -3.72
N VAL A 42 8.75 1.17 -4.53
CA VAL A 42 7.72 2.23 -4.48
C VAL A 42 7.04 2.37 -3.12
N PHE A 43 7.08 1.34 -2.27
CA PHE A 43 6.53 1.33 -0.92
C PHE A 43 7.59 1.59 0.16
N GLY A 44 8.84 1.86 -0.23
CA GLY A 44 9.94 2.00 0.72
C GLY A 44 10.39 0.67 1.34
N ARG A 45 9.95 -0.48 0.81
CA ARG A 45 10.37 -1.81 1.27
C ARG A 45 11.77 -2.08 0.75
N ASP A 46 12.67 -2.53 1.63
CA ASP A 46 13.96 -3.09 1.23
C ASP A 46 13.81 -4.56 0.77
N ALA A 47 14.90 -5.18 0.32
CA ALA A 47 14.87 -6.57 -0.16
C ALA A 47 14.40 -7.58 0.90
N ARG A 48 14.65 -7.31 2.19
CA ARG A 48 14.27 -8.22 3.27
C ARG A 48 12.77 -8.11 3.58
N CYS A 49 12.24 -6.89 3.60
CA CYS A 49 10.82 -6.65 3.79
C CYS A 49 10.00 -7.18 2.61
N ARG A 50 10.44 -6.95 1.36
CA ARG A 50 9.81 -7.53 0.16
C ARG A 50 9.81 -9.06 0.19
N ALA A 51 10.92 -9.67 0.61
CA ALA A 51 11.02 -11.12 0.75
C ALA A 51 10.03 -11.67 1.78
N CYS A 52 9.86 -10.96 2.91
CA CYS A 52 8.89 -11.36 3.91
C CYS A 52 7.44 -11.22 3.42
N HIS A 53 7.07 -10.12 2.76
CA HIS A 53 5.71 -9.98 2.22
C HIS A 53 5.40 -11.10 1.21
N ALA A 54 6.33 -11.40 0.31
CA ALA A 54 6.18 -12.48 -0.65
C ALA A 54 6.09 -13.87 0.01
N LEU A 55 6.87 -14.10 1.08
CA LEU A 55 6.80 -15.31 1.89
C LEU A 55 5.41 -15.46 2.51
N VAL A 56 4.89 -14.41 3.16
CA VAL A 56 3.59 -14.48 3.85
C VAL A 56 2.45 -14.64 2.85
N ASN A 57 2.49 -13.96 1.71
CA ASN A 57 1.48 -14.15 0.65
C ASN A 57 1.49 -15.60 0.14
N ALA A 58 2.65 -16.15 -0.18
CA ALA A 58 2.77 -17.53 -0.63
C ALA A 58 2.29 -18.54 0.43
N LEU A 59 2.63 -18.31 1.70
CA LEU A 59 2.15 -19.16 2.79
C LEU A 59 0.64 -19.03 2.97
N ASN A 60 0.08 -17.83 3.01
CA ASN A 60 -1.35 -17.61 3.21
C ASN A 60 -2.20 -18.21 2.08
N GLU A 61 -1.76 -18.09 0.83
CA GLU A 61 -2.45 -18.69 -0.33
C GLU A 61 -2.57 -20.22 -0.23
N ASN A 62 -1.57 -20.89 0.35
CA ASN A 62 -1.48 -22.35 0.37
C ASN A 62 -1.92 -22.96 1.71
N LEU A 63 -1.58 -22.30 2.82
CA LEU A 63 -1.71 -22.82 4.16
C LEU A 63 -3.07 -22.50 4.79
N ILE A 64 -3.63 -21.30 4.58
CA ILE A 64 -4.95 -20.94 5.14
C ILE A 64 -6.05 -21.86 4.61
N PRO A 65 -6.17 -22.12 3.28
CA PRO A 65 -7.16 -23.08 2.77
C PRO A 65 -6.98 -24.50 3.34
N SER A 66 -5.73 -24.93 3.51
CA SER A 66 -5.40 -26.26 4.03
C SER A 66 -5.77 -26.40 5.51
N ILE A 67 -5.49 -25.39 6.33
CA ILE A 67 -5.87 -25.34 7.75
C ILE A 67 -7.40 -25.26 7.88
N ALA A 68 -8.07 -24.43 7.07
CA ALA A 68 -9.52 -24.33 7.08
C ALA A 68 -10.19 -25.67 6.71
N ALA A 69 -9.68 -26.35 5.69
CA ALA A 69 -10.16 -27.68 5.30
C ALA A 69 -9.92 -28.73 6.39
N GLU A 70 -8.79 -28.69 7.10
CA GLU A 70 -8.52 -29.60 8.23
C GLU A 70 -9.48 -29.34 9.39
N ARG A 71 -9.73 -28.06 9.72
CA ARG A 71 -10.67 -27.66 10.78
C ARG A 71 -12.12 -27.98 10.48
N ALA A 72 -12.51 -28.01 9.21
CA ALA A 72 -13.86 -28.37 8.79
C ALA A 72 -14.15 -29.88 8.88
N LYS A 73 -13.14 -30.73 9.10
CA LYS A 73 -13.36 -32.18 9.23
C LYS A 73 -14.15 -32.49 10.50
N PRO A 74 -15.04 -33.50 10.46
CA PRO A 74 -15.70 -33.98 11.66
C PRO A 74 -14.66 -34.50 12.66
N ALA A 75 -14.94 -34.38 13.95
CA ALA A 75 -14.04 -34.81 15.03
C ALA A 75 -13.58 -36.28 14.88
N SER A 76 -14.40 -37.14 14.28
CA SER A 76 -14.05 -38.54 13.98
C SER A 76 -12.95 -38.74 12.93
N ARG A 77 -12.60 -37.70 12.17
CA ARG A 77 -11.53 -37.68 11.16
C ARG A 77 -10.41 -36.70 11.51
N ALA A 78 -10.47 -36.06 12.67
CA ALA A 78 -9.44 -35.14 13.13
C ALA A 78 -8.15 -35.94 13.41
N THR A 79 -7.07 -35.57 12.71
CA THR A 79 -5.77 -36.23 12.87
C THR A 79 -4.92 -35.40 13.83
N TYR A 80 -4.45 -36.02 14.92
CA TYR A 80 -3.59 -35.35 15.89
C TYR A 80 -2.28 -34.89 15.21
N GLY A 81 -1.85 -33.65 15.48
CA GLY A 81 -0.65 -33.06 14.86
C GLY A 81 -0.80 -32.69 13.37
N ALA A 82 -1.99 -32.81 12.77
CA ALA A 82 -2.17 -32.51 11.35
C ALA A 82 -1.93 -31.04 11.01
N LEU A 83 -2.28 -30.12 11.90
CA LEU A 83 -2.04 -28.69 11.70
C LEU A 83 -0.55 -28.36 11.74
N ASP A 84 0.20 -28.98 12.65
CA ASP A 84 1.64 -28.80 12.78
C ASP A 84 2.35 -29.33 11.53
N ALA A 85 1.97 -30.53 11.09
CA ALA A 85 2.48 -31.13 9.84
C ALA A 85 2.15 -30.28 8.59
N LEU A 86 1.00 -29.61 8.55
CA LEU A 86 0.64 -28.70 7.47
C LEU A 86 1.52 -27.44 7.46
N ILE A 87 1.82 -26.88 8.64
CA ILE A 87 2.71 -25.72 8.78
C ILE A 87 4.12 -26.10 8.32
N GLU A 88 4.71 -27.15 8.88
CA GLU A 88 6.07 -27.61 8.53
C GLU A 88 6.20 -27.91 7.02
N ALA A 89 5.21 -28.60 6.44
CA ALA A 89 5.21 -28.92 5.00
C ALA A 89 5.09 -27.68 4.11
N ALA A 90 4.44 -26.62 4.58
CA ALA A 90 4.29 -25.36 3.84
C ALA A 90 5.53 -24.46 3.94
N LEU A 91 6.25 -24.48 5.07
CA LEU A 91 7.44 -23.66 5.29
C LEU A 91 8.63 -24.11 4.42
N ALA A 92 8.85 -25.42 4.29
CA ALA A 92 10.00 -25.96 3.56
C ALA A 92 10.13 -25.47 2.09
N PRO A 93 9.06 -25.41 1.28
CA PRO A 93 9.13 -24.86 -0.07
C PRO A 93 8.84 -23.35 -0.16
N ALA A 94 8.55 -22.64 0.94
CA ALA A 94 7.90 -21.34 0.90
C ALA A 94 8.63 -20.27 0.06
N CYS A 95 9.96 -20.21 0.18
CA CYS A 95 10.79 -19.28 -0.61
C CYS A 95 10.92 -19.65 -2.10
N ARG A 96 10.40 -20.81 -2.51
CA ARG A 96 10.37 -21.31 -3.89
C ARG A 96 8.98 -21.23 -4.53
N LEU A 97 7.93 -20.94 -3.75
CA LEU A 97 6.54 -20.91 -4.18
C LEU A 97 6.05 -19.53 -4.66
N SER A 98 6.82 -18.46 -4.41
CA SER A 98 6.39 -17.07 -4.59
C SER A 98 6.61 -16.50 -6.01
N ALA A 99 5.87 -15.43 -6.32
CA ALA A 99 6.10 -14.52 -7.46
C ALA A 99 7.53 -13.91 -7.51
N THR A 100 8.35 -14.13 -6.47
CA THR A 100 9.73 -13.67 -6.35
C THR A 100 10.76 -14.66 -6.88
N TRP A 101 10.36 -15.82 -7.40
CA TRP A 101 11.28 -16.81 -8.02
C TRP A 101 12.18 -16.20 -9.11
N ARG A 102 11.68 -15.19 -9.83
CA ARG A 102 12.41 -14.48 -10.89
C ARG A 102 13.34 -13.36 -10.37
N ASP A 103 13.21 -12.92 -9.12
CA ASP A 103 14.12 -11.98 -8.46
C ASP A 103 15.09 -12.71 -7.53
N ALA A 104 16.30 -12.96 -8.04
CA ALA A 104 17.36 -13.63 -7.32
C ALA A 104 17.75 -12.93 -6.00
N THR A 105 17.56 -11.61 -5.89
CA THR A 105 17.87 -10.83 -4.68
C THR A 105 16.83 -11.11 -3.61
N THR A 106 15.55 -11.02 -3.96
CA THR A 106 14.45 -11.29 -3.04
C THR A 106 14.39 -12.77 -2.63
N ARG A 107 14.69 -13.71 -3.54
CA ARG A 107 14.80 -15.14 -3.20
C ARG A 107 15.91 -15.41 -2.18
N LYS A 108 17.11 -14.89 -2.39
CA LYS A 108 18.22 -15.03 -1.43
C LYS A 108 17.90 -14.39 -0.08
N ALA A 109 17.17 -13.27 -0.08
CA ALA A 109 16.73 -12.64 1.16
C ALA A 109 15.68 -13.50 1.90
N CYS A 110 14.77 -14.15 1.18
CA CYS A 110 13.81 -15.10 1.77
C CYS A 110 14.52 -16.32 2.38
N GLU A 111 15.44 -16.94 1.64
CA GLU A 111 16.21 -18.10 2.12
C GLU A 111 16.93 -17.76 3.44
N ARG A 112 17.65 -16.64 3.48
CA ARG A 112 18.31 -16.15 4.71
C ARG A 112 17.34 -15.85 5.85
N LEU A 113 16.15 -15.36 5.52
CA LEU A 113 15.12 -15.08 6.52
C LEU A 113 14.63 -16.38 7.15
N MET A 114 14.31 -17.39 6.33
CA MET A 114 13.83 -18.69 6.80
C MET A 114 14.92 -19.46 7.55
N GLU A 115 16.17 -19.43 7.10
CA GLU A 115 17.32 -20.02 7.82
C GLU A 115 17.43 -19.55 9.29
N THR A 116 16.97 -18.33 9.58
CA THR A 116 17.11 -17.71 10.91
C THR A 116 15.80 -17.58 11.68
N ARG A 117 14.65 -17.65 11.01
CA ARG A 117 13.32 -17.29 11.57
C ARG A 117 12.22 -18.30 11.28
N GLU A 118 12.52 -19.46 10.71
CA GLU A 118 11.52 -20.49 10.40
C GLU A 118 10.63 -20.83 11.61
N ASP A 119 11.23 -21.08 12.78
CA ASP A 119 10.50 -21.38 14.02
C ASP A 119 9.60 -20.21 14.47
N ASP A 120 10.07 -18.97 14.32
CA ASP A 120 9.30 -17.78 14.68
C ASP A 120 8.08 -17.59 13.76
N VAL A 121 8.23 -17.92 12.46
CA VAL A 121 7.14 -17.91 11.48
C VAL A 121 6.13 -19.03 11.79
N ALA A 122 6.60 -20.25 12.08
CA ALA A 122 5.74 -21.35 12.53
C ALA A 122 4.93 -20.95 13.79
N ALA A 123 5.60 -20.36 14.77
CA ALA A 123 4.97 -19.87 16.00
C ALA A 123 3.89 -18.81 15.72
N ALA A 124 4.03 -17.97 14.70
CA ALA A 124 3.00 -17.01 14.30
C ALA A 124 1.72 -17.73 13.82
N TYR A 125 1.84 -18.78 13.00
CA TYR A 125 0.69 -19.59 12.58
C TYR A 125 0.06 -20.34 13.75
N HIS A 126 0.84 -20.88 14.69
CA HIS A 126 0.27 -21.49 15.90
C HIS A 126 -0.51 -20.48 16.75
N ARG A 127 -0.02 -19.23 16.88
CA ARG A 127 -0.76 -18.16 17.58
C ARG A 127 -2.06 -17.81 16.86
N TRP A 128 -2.03 -17.70 15.54
CA TRP A 128 -3.21 -17.46 14.71
C TRP A 128 -4.28 -18.54 14.92
N ILE A 129 -3.89 -19.82 14.80
CA ILE A 129 -4.74 -20.99 15.04
C ILE A 129 -5.34 -20.95 16.45
N LYS A 130 -4.52 -20.65 17.47
CA LYS A 130 -4.96 -20.58 18.87
C LYS A 130 -6.01 -19.49 19.11
N ARG A 131 -5.96 -18.38 18.36
CA ARG A 131 -6.93 -17.28 18.42
C ARG A 131 -8.20 -17.54 17.60
N GLY A 132 -8.35 -18.71 17.00
CA GLY A 132 -9.51 -19.09 16.20
C GLY A 132 -9.30 -18.94 14.69
N GLY A 133 -8.08 -18.63 14.26
CA GLY A 133 -7.71 -18.58 12.85
C GLY A 133 -7.95 -19.91 12.13
N GLY A 134 -8.43 -19.83 10.89
CA GLY A 134 -8.79 -20.97 10.06
C GLY A 134 -10.24 -21.43 10.24
N SER A 135 -11.01 -20.73 11.07
CA SER A 135 -12.46 -20.86 11.16
C SER A 135 -13.12 -19.63 10.54
N ALA A 136 -14.18 -19.81 9.75
CA ALA A 136 -14.88 -18.69 9.11
C ALA A 136 -15.57 -17.78 10.15
N ARG A 137 -15.42 -16.46 10.02
CA ARG A 137 -15.94 -15.45 10.98
C ARG A 137 -17.46 -15.32 11.05
N ASP A 138 -18.15 -15.37 9.91
CA ASP A 138 -19.55 -14.91 9.84
C ASP A 138 -20.61 -15.98 10.16
N GLY A 139 -20.23 -17.14 10.73
CA GLY A 139 -21.18 -18.22 10.97
C GLY A 139 -21.92 -18.70 9.71
N GLY A 140 -21.44 -18.31 8.52
CA GLY A 140 -21.95 -18.64 7.21
C GLY A 140 -21.67 -20.10 6.87
N GLY A 141 -22.30 -20.99 7.63
CA GLY A 141 -22.27 -22.42 7.50
C GLY A 141 -20.89 -23.02 7.72
N THR A 142 -20.87 -24.13 8.45
CA THR A 142 -20.44 -25.34 7.76
C THR A 142 -20.99 -25.31 6.32
N ARG A 143 -20.18 -24.95 5.32
CA ARG A 143 -20.38 -25.51 3.97
C ARG A 143 -20.20 -27.01 4.14
N GLY A 144 -21.30 -27.68 4.52
CA GLY A 144 -21.39 -29.12 4.66
C GLY A 144 -21.29 -29.86 3.32
N ASP A 145 -20.90 -29.17 2.24
CA ASP A 145 -20.78 -29.72 0.89
C ASP A 145 -19.34 -30.14 0.52
N GLY A 146 -18.34 -29.79 1.34
CA GLY A 146 -16.93 -30.10 1.04
C GLY A 146 -16.29 -29.21 -0.03
N SER A 147 -16.86 -28.04 -0.35
CA SER A 147 -16.23 -27.05 -1.24
C SER A 147 -14.92 -26.52 -0.65
N ARG A 148 -13.85 -26.55 -1.44
CA ARG A 148 -12.52 -26.04 -1.06
C ARG A 148 -12.58 -24.53 -0.91
N VAL A 149 -11.97 -24.02 0.17
CA VAL A 149 -11.72 -22.58 0.35
C VAL A 149 -10.91 -22.08 -0.84
N THR A 150 -11.42 -21.05 -1.52
CA THR A 150 -10.71 -20.43 -2.63
C THR A 150 -9.59 -19.53 -2.13
N VAL A 151 -8.57 -19.30 -2.97
CA VAL A 151 -7.47 -18.37 -2.64
C VAL A 151 -7.99 -16.95 -2.39
N ALA A 152 -9.03 -16.52 -3.12
CA ALA A 152 -9.66 -15.22 -2.92
C ALA A 152 -10.36 -15.10 -1.55
N GLU A 153 -11.07 -16.15 -1.12
CA GLU A 153 -11.70 -16.20 0.21
C GLU A 153 -10.65 -16.28 1.34
N ALA A 154 -9.50 -16.92 1.10
CA ALA A 154 -8.41 -16.93 2.07
C ALA A 154 -7.75 -15.56 2.23
N ARG A 155 -7.69 -14.76 1.15
CA ARG A 155 -7.11 -13.40 1.14
C ARG A 155 -8.04 -12.32 1.69
N SER A 156 -9.34 -12.58 1.81
CA SER A 156 -10.30 -11.57 2.29
C SER A 156 -10.31 -11.36 3.80
N GLY A 157 -9.46 -12.09 4.55
CA GLY A 157 -9.45 -12.06 6.02
C GLY A 157 -10.63 -12.80 6.67
N ALA A 158 -11.46 -13.50 5.89
CA ALA A 158 -12.65 -14.20 6.39
C ALA A 158 -12.34 -15.33 7.40
N TYR A 159 -11.09 -15.81 7.41
CA TYR A 159 -10.59 -16.85 8.31
C TYR A 159 -9.66 -16.30 9.40
N ASP A 160 -9.45 -14.98 9.44
CA ASP A 160 -8.57 -14.33 10.41
C ASP A 160 -9.35 -13.91 11.66
N PRO A 161 -8.75 -14.06 12.86
CA PRO A 161 -9.38 -13.55 14.08
C PRO A 161 -9.45 -12.01 14.05
N VAL A 162 -10.40 -11.44 14.79
CA VAL A 162 -10.58 -9.98 14.86
C VAL A 162 -9.28 -9.30 15.30
N GLY A 163 -8.83 -8.31 14.51
CA GLY A 163 -7.61 -7.55 14.78
C GLY A 163 -6.31 -8.32 14.50
N TRP A 164 -6.36 -9.40 13.71
CA TRP A 164 -5.15 -10.05 13.22
C TRP A 164 -4.64 -9.35 11.97
N ASN A 165 -3.35 -8.98 11.98
CA ASN A 165 -2.66 -8.44 10.82
C ASN A 165 -1.44 -9.34 10.54
N TRP A 166 -1.45 -10.00 9.37
CA TRP A 166 -0.41 -10.94 8.97
C TRP A 166 0.95 -10.27 8.75
N ASN A 167 0.95 -9.05 8.22
CA ASN A 167 2.15 -8.28 8.00
C ASN A 167 2.85 -7.96 9.34
N TYR A 168 2.09 -7.50 10.32
CA TYR A 168 2.61 -7.19 11.64
C TYR A 168 3.10 -8.44 12.36
N GLU A 169 2.27 -9.49 12.41
CA GLU A 169 2.57 -10.69 13.18
C GLU A 169 3.78 -11.47 12.63
N VAL A 170 3.99 -11.46 11.32
CA VAL A 170 5.10 -12.18 10.68
C VAL A 170 6.25 -11.26 10.31
N CYS A 171 6.01 -10.22 9.52
CA CYS A 171 7.08 -9.37 8.98
C CYS A 171 7.59 -8.30 9.95
N GLY A 172 6.75 -7.82 10.86
CA GLY A 172 7.17 -6.98 11.98
C GLY A 172 7.72 -7.79 13.16
N ARG A 173 6.86 -8.64 13.74
CA ARG A 173 7.09 -9.28 15.05
C ARG A 173 7.93 -10.55 14.98
N ALA A 174 7.55 -11.53 14.17
CA ALA A 174 8.25 -12.83 14.14
C ALA A 174 9.64 -12.71 13.52
N THR A 175 9.75 -11.99 12.40
CA THR A 175 10.96 -11.98 11.59
C THR A 175 11.78 -10.68 11.71
N GLY A 176 11.18 -9.57 12.15
CA GLY A 176 11.81 -8.25 12.15
C GLY A 176 12.31 -7.84 10.76
N ALA A 177 11.65 -8.32 9.70
CA ALA A 177 12.03 -8.09 8.32
C ALA A 177 11.62 -6.71 7.82
N CYS A 178 10.49 -6.20 8.29
CA CYS A 178 9.95 -4.89 7.96
C CYS A 178 10.07 -3.94 9.14
N ARG A 179 10.25 -2.65 8.84
CA ARG A 179 10.11 -1.60 9.84
C ARG A 179 8.67 -1.57 10.33
N GLU A 180 8.47 -1.20 11.60
CA GLU A 180 7.15 -1.18 12.23
C GLU A 180 6.12 -0.40 11.41
N GLN A 181 6.51 0.75 10.84
CA GLN A 181 5.62 1.55 10.00
C GLN A 181 5.08 0.76 8.81
N LEU A 182 5.92 -0.05 8.15
CA LEU A 182 5.51 -0.88 7.01
C LEU A 182 4.75 -2.13 7.45
N ALA A 183 5.08 -2.69 8.61
CA ALA A 183 4.48 -3.90 9.13
C ALA A 183 3.04 -3.70 9.64
N MET A 184 2.67 -2.46 10.00
CA MET A 184 1.33 -2.13 10.50
C MET A 184 0.26 -2.00 9.39
N HIS A 185 0.68 -1.91 8.13
CA HIS A 185 -0.22 -1.88 6.97
C HIS A 185 -0.65 -3.31 6.56
N GLU A 186 -1.81 -3.46 5.93
CA GLU A 186 -2.26 -4.76 5.43
C GLU A 186 -1.41 -5.20 4.22
N LEU A 187 -1.15 -6.52 4.10
CA LEU A 187 -0.33 -7.05 2.98
C LEU A 187 -0.91 -6.67 1.60
N ALA A 188 -2.23 -6.64 1.50
CA ALA A 188 -2.95 -6.29 0.28
C ALA A 188 -2.67 -4.85 -0.20
N GLU A 189 -2.27 -3.94 0.68
CA GLU A 189 -1.86 -2.58 0.32
C GLU A 189 -0.56 -2.57 -0.50
N PHE A 190 0.26 -3.62 -0.38
CA PHE A 190 1.55 -3.74 -1.06
C PHE A 190 1.54 -4.67 -2.29
N ASP A 191 0.40 -5.28 -2.58
CA ASP A 191 0.15 -6.10 -3.76
C ASP A 191 -0.29 -5.24 -4.96
N ASP A 192 -0.60 -3.96 -4.72
CA ASP A 192 -0.87 -2.95 -5.74
C ASP A 192 0.43 -2.32 -6.23
N ASP A 193 1.12 -2.91 -7.20
CA ASP A 193 2.37 -2.34 -7.74
C ASP A 193 2.18 -1.05 -8.57
N GLY A 194 0.96 -0.49 -8.62
CA GLY A 194 0.61 0.61 -9.51
C GLY A 194 0.76 0.27 -11.00
N ALA A 195 1.08 -0.99 -11.33
CA ALA A 195 1.33 -1.50 -12.68
C ALA A 195 0.28 -2.55 -13.06
N GLY A 196 -0.97 -2.31 -12.67
CA GLY A 196 -2.09 -2.92 -13.36
C GLY A 196 -1.92 -2.71 -14.87
N ASP A 197 -2.02 -3.79 -15.62
CA ASP A 197 -2.44 -3.72 -17.01
C ASP A 197 -3.58 -2.72 -17.08
N GLY A 198 -3.44 -1.70 -17.93
CA GLY A 198 -4.15 -0.41 -17.91
C GLY A 198 -5.70 -0.46 -17.98
N GLU A 199 -6.31 -1.59 -17.68
CA GLU A 199 -7.75 -1.81 -17.52
C GLU A 199 -8.21 -2.02 -16.06
N ALA A 200 -7.34 -2.34 -15.07
CA ALA A 200 -7.84 -2.84 -13.76
C ALA A 200 -7.83 -1.87 -12.55
N ARG A 201 -7.24 -0.68 -12.63
CA ARG A 201 -7.52 0.44 -11.71
C ARG A 201 -7.72 1.71 -12.51
N LYS A 202 -8.97 1.99 -12.88
CA LYS A 202 -9.35 3.33 -13.34
C LYS A 202 -9.38 4.23 -12.11
N TYR A 203 -8.22 4.78 -11.73
CA TYR A 203 -8.22 5.96 -10.86
C TYR A 203 -9.12 6.97 -11.54
N ARG A 204 -10.17 7.40 -10.83
CA ARG A 204 -11.00 8.46 -11.33
C ARG A 204 -10.09 9.66 -11.51
N SER A 205 -10.03 10.18 -12.72
CA SER A 205 -9.22 11.34 -13.06
C SER A 205 -10.07 12.23 -13.92
N GLU A 206 -10.04 13.51 -13.63
CA GLU A 206 -10.51 14.50 -14.57
C GLU A 206 -9.60 14.55 -15.80
N GLN A 207 -10.08 15.21 -16.84
CA GLN A 207 -9.32 15.46 -18.06
C GLN A 207 -8.00 16.14 -17.71
N ARG A 208 -6.92 15.72 -18.40
CA ARG A 208 -5.59 16.34 -18.24
C ARG A 208 -5.72 17.87 -18.43
N PRO A 209 -5.27 18.67 -17.44
CA PRO A 209 -5.29 20.12 -17.55
C PRO A 209 -4.30 20.60 -18.61
N ALA A 210 -4.52 21.82 -19.12
CA ALA A 210 -3.55 22.48 -19.99
C ALA A 210 -2.26 22.79 -19.20
N ASP A 211 -1.13 22.89 -19.91
CA ASP A 211 0.16 23.16 -19.26
C ASP A 211 0.12 24.50 -18.51
N GLY A 212 0.35 24.44 -17.19
CA GLY A 212 0.31 25.61 -16.32
C GLY A 212 -1.10 26.10 -15.97
N GLU A 213 -2.16 25.36 -16.29
CA GLU A 213 -3.53 25.69 -15.88
C GLU A 213 -3.62 25.83 -14.36
N THR A 214 -4.28 26.90 -13.89
CA THR A 214 -4.46 27.17 -12.47
C THR A 214 -5.93 27.17 -12.08
N VAL A 215 -6.21 26.75 -10.86
CA VAL A 215 -7.53 26.83 -10.22
C VAL A 215 -7.34 27.31 -8.79
N ASP A 216 -8.17 28.26 -8.35
CA ASP A 216 -8.08 28.91 -7.05
C ASP A 216 -6.68 29.43 -6.70
N GLY A 217 -5.99 29.96 -7.71
CA GLY A 217 -4.63 30.49 -7.59
C GLY A 217 -3.52 29.43 -7.51
N MET A 218 -3.84 28.13 -7.53
CA MET A 218 -2.92 27.00 -7.45
C MET A 218 -2.76 26.27 -8.80
N LEU A 219 -1.65 25.56 -9.01
CA LEU A 219 -1.45 24.71 -10.19
C LEU A 219 -2.49 23.57 -10.17
N LYS A 220 -3.29 23.44 -11.22
CA LYS A 220 -4.28 22.36 -11.32
C LYS A 220 -3.59 21.03 -11.61
N VAL A 221 -3.87 20.04 -10.80
CA VAL A 221 -3.34 18.69 -10.92
C VAL A 221 -4.48 17.68 -10.82
N THR A 222 -4.44 16.68 -11.68
CA THR A 222 -5.38 15.56 -11.71
C THR A 222 -4.66 14.27 -11.33
N ALA A 223 -5.41 13.20 -11.05
CA ALA A 223 -4.82 11.90 -10.73
C ALA A 223 -3.82 11.45 -11.83
N GLY A 224 -4.19 11.62 -13.10
CA GLY A 224 -3.32 11.27 -14.24
C GLY A 224 -2.09 12.16 -14.44
N THR A 225 -2.03 13.33 -13.81
CA THR A 225 -0.89 14.27 -13.91
C THR A 225 -0.09 14.42 -12.62
N PHE A 226 -0.56 13.84 -11.50
CA PHE A 226 0.02 14.00 -10.18
C PHE A 226 1.51 13.63 -10.13
N HIS A 227 1.87 12.48 -10.69
CA HIS A 227 3.25 12.02 -10.67
C HIS A 227 4.18 12.98 -11.45
N GLU A 228 3.73 13.52 -12.58
CA GLU A 228 4.50 14.46 -13.39
C GLU A 228 4.63 15.83 -12.70
N ALA A 229 3.52 16.36 -12.20
CA ALA A 229 3.42 17.71 -11.66
C ALA A 229 3.93 17.85 -10.22
N VAL A 230 3.95 16.77 -9.43
CA VAL A 230 4.29 16.81 -8.00
C VAL A 230 5.54 15.97 -7.70
N VAL A 231 5.56 14.72 -8.15
CA VAL A 231 6.58 13.74 -7.74
C VAL A 231 7.87 13.86 -8.56
N ARG A 232 7.78 14.01 -9.88
CA ARG A 232 8.96 14.03 -10.77
C ARG A 232 9.69 15.37 -10.78
N ARG A 233 9.08 16.47 -10.34
CA ARG A 233 9.68 17.82 -10.37
C ARG A 233 10.88 17.92 -9.42
N ASP A 234 11.98 18.49 -9.91
CA ASP A 234 13.07 18.97 -9.04
C ASP A 234 12.72 20.33 -8.43
N ALA A 235 11.65 20.36 -7.64
CA ALA A 235 11.18 21.54 -6.93
C ALA A 235 10.50 21.09 -5.64
N ASP A 236 10.42 21.94 -4.63
CA ASP A 236 9.52 21.73 -3.52
C ASP A 236 8.08 21.94 -4.00
N VAL A 237 7.19 20.98 -3.76
CA VAL A 237 5.79 21.10 -4.19
C VAL A 237 4.89 20.88 -3.00
N VAL A 238 4.06 21.87 -2.66
CA VAL A 238 2.96 21.69 -1.72
C VAL A 238 1.76 21.20 -2.52
N ALA A 239 1.29 19.98 -2.26
CA ALA A 239 0.06 19.47 -2.85
C ALA A 239 -1.08 19.58 -1.84
N TYR A 240 -2.17 20.20 -2.27
CA TYR A 240 -3.43 20.27 -1.54
C TYR A 240 -4.45 19.36 -2.22
N VAL A 241 -4.90 18.34 -1.50
CA VAL A 241 -6.02 17.49 -1.91
C VAL A 241 -7.24 17.99 -1.16
N GLY A 242 -8.16 18.66 -1.86
CA GLY A 242 -9.36 19.22 -1.27
C GLY A 242 -10.62 18.53 -1.78
N PHE A 243 -11.74 18.73 -1.08
CA PHE A 243 -13.05 18.17 -1.44
C PHE A 243 -14.11 19.28 -1.51
N PRO A 244 -14.06 20.19 -2.51
CA PRO A 244 -14.94 21.36 -2.59
C PRO A 244 -16.44 21.03 -2.60
N LYS A 245 -16.82 19.84 -3.09
CA LYS A 245 -18.23 19.39 -3.06
C LYS A 245 -18.68 18.87 -1.70
N LEU A 246 -17.76 18.38 -0.87
CA LEU A 246 -18.08 17.86 0.47
C LEU A 246 -18.03 18.99 1.51
N ASP A 247 -17.02 19.85 1.43
CA ASP A 247 -16.86 21.01 2.31
C ASP A 247 -16.39 22.23 1.50
N LYS A 248 -17.36 23.02 1.05
CA LYS A 248 -17.12 24.22 0.24
C LYS A 248 -16.37 25.29 1.03
N TRP A 249 -16.72 25.50 2.30
CA TRP A 249 -16.19 26.61 3.10
C TRP A 249 -14.78 26.30 3.59
N GLY A 250 -14.55 25.10 4.13
CA GLY A 250 -13.20 24.67 4.48
C GLY A 250 -12.26 24.69 3.27
N HIS A 251 -12.76 24.27 2.10
CA HIS A 251 -11.98 24.41 0.86
C HIS A 251 -11.68 25.86 0.51
N PHE A 252 -12.68 26.75 0.55
CA PHE A 252 -12.51 28.18 0.22
C PHE A 252 -11.43 28.84 1.08
N TYR A 253 -11.44 28.60 2.39
CA TYR A 253 -10.43 29.16 3.30
C TYR A 253 -9.02 28.64 3.00
N ALA A 254 -8.89 27.32 2.82
CA ALA A 254 -7.59 26.70 2.53
C ALA A 254 -7.04 27.18 1.17
N ALA A 255 -7.89 27.20 0.15
CA ALA A 255 -7.53 27.61 -1.20
C ALA A 255 -7.12 29.09 -1.25
N ALA A 256 -7.81 29.96 -0.52
CA ALA A 256 -7.46 31.38 -0.44
C ALA A 256 -6.05 31.58 0.17
N ALA A 257 -5.71 30.87 1.24
CA ALA A 257 -4.38 30.98 1.85
C ALA A 257 -3.27 30.39 0.96
N LEU A 258 -3.50 29.20 0.41
CA LEU A 258 -2.54 28.49 -0.44
C LEU A 258 -2.31 29.22 -1.77
N GLY A 259 -3.37 29.66 -2.44
CA GLY A 259 -3.29 30.45 -3.67
C GLY A 259 -2.54 31.77 -3.43
N SER A 260 -2.82 32.47 -2.33
CA SER A 260 -2.12 33.71 -1.97
C SER A 260 -0.62 33.47 -1.78
N VAL A 261 -0.22 32.42 -1.06
CA VAL A 261 1.21 32.11 -0.86
C VAL A 261 1.89 31.74 -2.16
N ARG A 262 1.23 30.99 -3.05
CA ARG A 262 1.79 30.70 -4.38
C ARG A 262 2.04 31.96 -5.19
N GLU A 263 1.09 32.89 -5.19
CA GLU A 263 1.25 34.18 -5.88
C GLU A 263 2.43 34.98 -5.31
N MET A 264 2.58 35.01 -3.98
CA MET A 264 3.73 35.64 -3.33
C MET A 264 5.06 35.06 -3.79
N PHE A 265 5.16 33.73 -3.90
CA PHE A 265 6.36 33.06 -4.43
C PHE A 265 6.57 33.32 -5.94
N ALA A 266 5.50 33.36 -6.72
CA ALA A 266 5.57 33.62 -8.16
C ALA A 266 6.10 35.03 -8.49
N SER A 267 5.97 35.98 -7.55
CA SER A 267 6.50 37.34 -7.70
C SER A 267 8.03 37.45 -7.63
N ASN A 268 8.74 36.37 -7.24
CA ASN A 268 10.19 36.32 -7.15
C ASN A 268 10.78 35.28 -8.11
N GLU A 269 11.54 35.72 -9.13
CA GLU A 269 12.08 34.84 -10.17
C GLU A 269 12.98 33.70 -9.63
N THR A 270 13.77 33.97 -8.59
CA THR A 270 14.69 32.97 -8.00
C THR A 270 13.95 31.91 -7.16
N ALA A 271 12.85 32.30 -6.50
CA ALA A 271 12.03 31.37 -5.72
C ALA A 271 11.05 30.58 -6.60
N ARG A 272 10.59 31.19 -7.71
CA ARG A 272 9.61 30.62 -8.65
C ARG A 272 10.06 29.32 -9.30
N GLU A 273 11.34 29.13 -9.58
CA GLU A 273 11.84 27.89 -10.19
C GLU A 273 11.97 26.73 -9.18
N GLY A 274 12.08 27.04 -7.89
CA GLY A 274 12.32 26.07 -6.82
C GLY A 274 11.09 25.58 -6.09
N PHE A 275 9.93 26.21 -6.27
CA PHE A 275 8.74 26.01 -5.45
C PHE A 275 7.44 26.07 -6.25
N GLU A 276 6.45 25.25 -5.88
CA GLU A 276 5.11 25.25 -6.46
C GLU A 276 4.05 24.89 -5.41
N ILE A 277 2.82 25.39 -5.59
CA ILE A 277 1.64 24.88 -4.88
C ILE A 277 0.63 24.33 -5.89
N ALA A 278 0.27 23.06 -5.71
CA ALA A 278 -0.64 22.31 -6.57
C ALA A 278 -1.95 21.99 -5.84
N PHE A 279 -3.05 21.97 -6.58
CA PHE A 279 -4.36 21.56 -6.10
C PHE A 279 -4.86 20.33 -6.87
N VAL A 280 -5.42 19.38 -6.13
CA VAL A 280 -6.14 18.22 -6.64
C VAL A 280 -7.55 18.22 -6.05
N ASP A 281 -8.57 18.20 -6.91
CA ASP A 281 -9.95 17.98 -6.47
C ASP A 281 -10.18 16.49 -6.19
N GLY A 282 -10.06 16.10 -4.93
CA GLY A 282 -10.29 14.74 -4.43
C GLY A 282 -11.72 14.23 -4.62
N THR A 283 -12.66 15.11 -4.96
CA THR A 283 -14.03 14.72 -5.31
C THR A 283 -14.09 13.98 -6.64
N HIS A 284 -13.19 14.31 -7.58
CA HIS A 284 -13.18 13.79 -8.94
C HIS A 284 -11.87 13.07 -9.28
N ASN A 285 -10.85 13.17 -8.43
CA ASN A 285 -9.55 12.56 -8.65
C ASN A 285 -9.17 11.66 -7.49
N ASP A 286 -8.77 10.44 -7.80
CA ASP A 286 -8.20 9.53 -6.82
C ASP A 286 -6.67 9.74 -6.82
N VAL A 287 -6.11 10.29 -5.74
CA VAL A 287 -4.66 10.50 -5.66
C VAL A 287 -3.98 9.13 -5.51
N PRO A 288 -3.12 8.74 -6.46
CA PRO A 288 -2.61 7.37 -6.49
C PRO A 288 -1.72 7.09 -5.27
N PRO A 289 -1.81 5.89 -4.68
CA PRO A 289 -0.84 5.42 -3.70
C PRO A 289 0.60 5.54 -4.23
N PRO A 290 1.58 5.82 -3.36
CA PRO A 290 1.48 6.06 -1.91
C PRO A 290 1.18 7.52 -1.52
N TYR A 291 0.81 8.38 -2.48
CA TYR A 291 0.85 9.83 -2.30
C TYR A 291 -0.47 10.44 -1.76
N GLY A 292 -1.55 9.66 -1.82
CA GLY A 292 -2.87 10.01 -1.31
C GLY A 292 -3.29 9.13 -0.16
N SER A 293 -4.10 9.68 0.75
CA SER A 293 -4.85 8.89 1.72
C SER A 293 -6.18 8.48 1.12
N ASP A 294 -6.64 7.25 1.34
CA ASP A 294 -8.03 6.82 1.03
C ASP A 294 -9.10 7.58 1.86
N ALA A 295 -8.69 8.53 2.70
CA ALA A 295 -9.56 9.39 3.49
C ALA A 295 -10.17 10.51 2.63
N GLN A 296 -11.48 10.72 2.76
CA GLN A 296 -12.21 11.87 2.20
C GLN A 296 -11.98 13.17 3.00
N ALA A 297 -10.83 13.28 3.67
CA ALA A 297 -10.45 14.44 4.47
C ALA A 297 -9.46 15.30 3.67
N PRO A 298 -9.61 16.64 3.66
CA PRO A 298 -8.67 17.51 2.98
C PRO A 298 -7.26 17.35 3.58
N THR A 299 -6.25 17.35 2.72
CA THR A 299 -4.85 17.23 3.15
C THR A 299 -3.96 18.23 2.45
N VAL A 300 -3.00 18.78 3.18
CA VAL A 300 -1.91 19.59 2.64
C VAL A 300 -0.60 18.87 2.95
N ALA A 301 0.20 18.63 1.92
CA ALA A 301 1.46 17.89 2.05
C ALA A 301 2.59 18.52 1.25
N MET A 302 3.78 18.57 1.85
CA MET A 302 5.02 18.98 1.20
C MET A 302 5.71 17.78 0.58
N PHE A 303 5.89 17.82 -0.74
CA PHE A 303 6.74 16.94 -1.53
C PHE A 303 8.08 17.65 -1.78
N ALA A 304 9.01 17.50 -0.85
CA ALA A 304 10.28 18.20 -0.89
C ALA A 304 11.18 17.71 -2.04
N ALA A 305 11.96 18.62 -2.65
CA ALA A 305 12.89 18.28 -3.71
C ALA A 305 13.92 17.24 -3.20
N GLY A 306 14.18 16.19 -4.00
CA GLY A 306 15.05 15.09 -3.60
C GLY A 306 14.50 14.15 -2.52
N ASN A 307 13.31 14.42 -1.95
CA ASN A 307 12.65 13.56 -0.96
C ASN A 307 11.13 13.46 -1.18
N LYS A 308 10.75 13.07 -2.40
CA LYS A 308 9.36 13.03 -2.87
C LYS A 308 8.54 11.86 -2.34
N ASN A 309 9.22 10.79 -1.92
CA ASN A 309 8.61 9.56 -1.42
C ASN A 309 8.26 9.63 0.08
N TRP A 310 8.57 10.75 0.73
CA TRP A 310 8.28 10.97 2.14
C TRP A 310 7.62 12.34 2.35
N PRO A 311 6.38 12.52 1.86
CA PRO A 311 5.68 13.78 2.00
C PRO A 311 5.45 14.12 3.47
N ARG A 312 5.58 15.41 3.79
CA ARG A 312 5.30 15.93 5.14
C ARG A 312 3.91 16.53 5.16
N TYR A 313 2.99 15.96 5.91
CA TYR A 313 1.62 16.47 6.03
C TYR A 313 1.54 17.60 7.05
N MET A 314 0.71 18.59 6.77
CA MET A 314 0.32 19.60 7.75
C MET A 314 -0.61 18.94 8.77
N THR A 315 -0.15 18.83 10.02
CA THR A 315 -0.87 18.08 11.07
C THR A 315 -2.09 18.81 11.62
N ASP A 316 -2.13 20.13 11.50
CA ASP A 316 -3.24 20.96 11.92
C ASP A 316 -3.66 21.85 10.75
N MET A 317 -4.76 21.48 10.11
CA MET A 317 -5.37 22.25 9.03
C MET A 317 -6.49 23.16 9.54
N ASN A 318 -6.85 23.11 10.83
CA ASN A 318 -7.92 23.90 11.44
C ASN A 318 -9.21 23.96 10.59
N ASP A 319 -9.69 22.80 10.11
CA ASP A 319 -10.83 22.68 9.19
C ASP A 319 -10.73 23.58 7.93
N GLY A 320 -9.52 23.74 7.41
CA GLY A 320 -9.21 24.59 6.26
C GLY A 320 -9.01 26.07 6.59
N LYS A 321 -9.24 26.51 7.83
CA LYS A 321 -9.04 27.90 8.28
C LYS A 321 -7.56 28.21 8.47
N LEU A 322 -6.86 28.27 7.34
CA LEU A 322 -5.44 28.56 7.23
C LEU A 322 -5.21 30.04 6.94
N THR A 323 -4.15 30.58 7.51
CA THR A 323 -3.57 31.88 7.17
C THR A 323 -2.33 31.72 6.29
N ALA A 324 -1.96 32.77 5.55
CA ALA A 324 -0.72 32.76 4.77
C ALA A 324 0.50 32.52 5.67
N PHE A 325 0.49 33.05 6.91
CA PHE A 325 1.55 32.81 7.88
C PHE A 325 1.73 31.33 8.23
N GLU A 326 0.64 30.60 8.48
CA GLU A 326 0.70 29.16 8.83
C GLU A 326 1.23 28.32 7.67
N VAL A 327 0.81 28.64 6.44
CA VAL A 327 1.34 27.99 5.23
C VAL A 327 2.84 28.28 5.07
N LEU A 328 3.28 29.52 5.27
CA LEU A 328 4.71 29.87 5.23
C LEU A 328 5.52 29.16 6.32
N GLN A 329 4.98 29.05 7.54
CA GLN A 329 5.60 28.29 8.63
C GLN A 329 5.75 26.82 8.28
N PHE A 330 4.71 26.23 7.68
CA PHE A 330 4.76 24.85 7.21
C PHE A 330 5.84 24.66 6.13
N ILE A 331 5.92 25.55 5.14
CA ILE A 331 6.95 25.52 4.09
C ILE A 331 8.35 25.59 4.70
N MET A 332 8.62 26.55 5.58
CA MET A 332 9.94 26.72 6.22
C MET A 332 10.40 25.48 6.99
N ARG A 333 9.47 24.71 7.58
CA ARG A 333 9.79 23.52 8.38
C ARG A 333 10.00 22.25 7.53
N THR A 334 9.48 22.23 6.30
CA THR A 334 9.33 20.98 5.53
C THR A 334 10.04 20.99 4.17
N SER A 335 10.36 22.17 3.63
CA SER A 335 11.09 22.33 2.37
C SER A 335 12.51 21.79 2.44
N ALA A 336 13.01 21.24 1.33
CA ALA A 336 14.40 20.81 1.20
C ALA A 336 15.29 21.86 0.49
N LYS A 337 14.73 22.72 -0.38
CA LYS A 337 15.54 23.72 -1.10
C LYS A 337 15.81 24.94 -0.22
N PRO A 338 17.10 25.33 -0.02
CA PRO A 338 17.44 26.52 0.76
C PRO A 338 16.82 27.81 0.22
N SER A 339 16.67 27.95 -1.10
CA SER A 339 16.04 29.12 -1.73
C SER A 339 14.57 29.27 -1.36
N THR A 340 13.83 28.16 -1.30
CA THR A 340 12.42 28.13 -0.86
C THR A 340 12.30 28.59 0.59
N VAL A 341 13.14 28.06 1.49
CA VAL A 341 13.15 28.43 2.92
C VAL A 341 13.52 29.90 3.11
N GLN A 342 14.57 30.38 2.44
CA GLN A 342 15.01 31.77 2.52
C GLN A 342 13.92 32.73 2.03
N HIS A 343 13.24 32.39 0.93
CA HIS A 343 12.17 33.22 0.41
C HIS A 343 10.93 33.22 1.32
N ALA A 344 10.52 32.06 1.85
CA ALA A 344 9.45 31.98 2.83
C ALA A 344 9.74 32.85 4.06
N HIS A 345 10.96 32.77 4.58
CA HIS A 345 11.40 33.59 5.70
C HIS A 345 11.36 35.09 5.37
N TRP A 346 11.84 35.48 4.18
CA TRP A 346 11.76 36.87 3.73
C TRP A 346 10.31 37.37 3.64
N LEU A 347 9.38 36.57 3.10
CA LEU A 347 7.95 36.91 3.02
C LEU A 347 7.35 37.15 4.41
N THR A 348 7.71 36.33 5.41
CA THR A 348 7.23 36.55 6.79
C THR A 348 7.75 37.85 7.43
N GLN A 349 8.83 38.43 6.91
CA GLN A 349 9.41 39.67 7.41
C GLN A 349 8.98 40.90 6.61
N SER A 350 8.70 40.73 5.32
CA SER A 350 8.42 41.84 4.39
C SER A 350 6.94 42.17 4.25
N LEU A 351 6.05 41.19 4.47
CA LEU A 351 4.62 41.38 4.35
C LEU A 351 3.99 42.03 5.60
N SER A 352 2.88 42.74 5.39
CA SER A 352 2.13 43.35 6.48
C SER A 352 1.47 42.29 7.37
N GLN A 353 1.22 42.63 8.64
CA GLN A 353 0.48 41.78 9.57
C GLN A 353 -0.88 41.35 9.02
N ASN A 354 -1.57 42.27 8.33
CA ASN A 354 -2.84 41.94 7.69
C ASN A 354 -2.65 40.90 6.56
N ALA A 355 -1.66 41.06 5.68
CA ALA A 355 -1.40 40.08 4.62
C ALA A 355 -1.05 38.68 5.16
N LEU A 356 -0.34 38.60 6.29
CA LEU A 356 0.08 37.32 6.89
C LEU A 356 -1.02 36.64 7.70
N HIS A 357 -1.81 37.40 8.45
CA HIS A 357 -2.75 36.89 9.45
C HIS A 357 -4.21 37.17 9.13
N ARG A 358 -4.54 37.60 7.90
CA ARG A 358 -5.94 37.80 7.49
C ARG A 358 -6.73 36.51 7.67
N ARG A 359 -7.80 36.60 8.43
CA ARG A 359 -8.76 35.52 8.69
C ARG A 359 -10.00 35.76 7.87
N ILE A 360 -10.09 35.11 6.71
CA ILE A 360 -11.16 35.36 5.75
C ILE A 360 -12.53 34.91 6.30
N TRP A 361 -12.53 33.92 7.19
CA TRP A 361 -13.73 33.43 7.88
C TRP A 361 -14.25 34.36 8.99
N ASP A 362 -13.48 35.38 9.41
CA ASP A 362 -13.99 36.37 10.38
C ASP A 362 -14.90 37.40 9.69
N ASP A 363 -14.81 37.54 8.36
CA ASP A 363 -15.68 38.41 7.55
C ASP A 363 -17.01 37.72 7.13
N ASP A 364 -17.18 36.43 7.43
CA ASP A 364 -18.33 35.58 7.01
C ASP A 364 -19.53 35.62 8.00
N GLU A 365 -19.49 36.45 9.05
CA GLU A 365 -20.62 36.68 9.97
C GLU A 365 -21.68 37.69 9.42
N LEU A 366 -21.77 37.90 8.11
CA LEU A 366 -22.76 38.81 7.47
C LEU A 366 -23.82 38.09 6.63
#